data_AF-A0A0Q5VU93-F1
#
_entry.id   AF-A0A0Q5VU93-F1
#
_cell.length_a   1.000
_cell.length_b   1.000
_cell.length_c   1.000
_cell.angle_alpha   90.00
_cell.angle_beta   90.00
_cell.angle_gamma   90.00
#
_symmetry.space_group_name_H-M   'P 1'
#
loop_
_entity.id
_entity.type
_entity.pdbx_description
1 polymer ?
#
loop_
_entity_poly.entity_id
_entity_poly.type
_entity_poly.pdbx_seq_one_letter_code
_entity_poly.pdbx_strand_id
1 'polypeptide(L)'
;MQKFRLKRKVEGHGSSDNENLAAFEDIDDPRRRIQLALDELYQLNTKAEIDAALTRGLQFSHEGFAKRIRVGTGTFRVTNSDLFEKVRDRLLVLERVAGQRLRGQAAKGKSRPQESRTKSIRKVQVSSEGAELQRLREENRIQKQLLINAQEEILDLVLKLSMALKLPNI
;
A
#
# COMPACT_ATOMS: atom_id res chain seq x y z
N MET A 1 -38.10 -1.10 36.54
CA MET A 1 -37.39 -0.61 35.34
C MET A 1 -35.96 -0.21 35.72
N GLN A 2 -35.02 -1.16 35.79
CA GLN A 2 -33.62 -0.88 36.11
C GLN A 2 -32.90 -0.28 34.89
N LYS A 3 -32.33 0.91 35.06
CA LYS A 3 -31.57 1.62 34.02
C LYS A 3 -30.10 1.18 34.10
N PHE A 4 -29.67 0.33 33.17
CA PHE A 4 -28.25 -0.01 33.00
C PHE A 4 -27.48 1.20 32.46
N ARG A 5 -26.60 1.78 33.27
CA ARG A 5 -25.59 2.75 32.81
C ARG A 5 -24.27 2.01 32.61
N LEU A 6 -23.95 1.65 31.35
CA LEU A 6 -22.59 1.22 30.99
C LEU A 6 -21.65 2.43 31.10
N LYS A 7 -20.80 2.45 32.14
CA LYS A 7 -19.62 3.31 32.20
C LYS A 7 -18.57 2.73 31.24
N ARG A 8 -18.39 3.34 30.07
CA ARG A 8 -17.20 3.13 29.23
C ARG A 8 -16.03 3.84 29.91
N LYS A 9 -15.09 3.07 30.44
CA LYS A 9 -13.80 3.58 30.94
C LYS A 9 -12.91 3.84 29.71
N VAL A 10 -12.81 5.11 29.31
CA VAL A 10 -11.84 5.55 28.32
C VAL A 10 -10.59 5.95 29.09
N GLU A 11 -9.64 5.03 29.22
CA GLU A 11 -8.27 5.38 29.60
C GLU A 11 -7.60 5.94 28.36
N GLY A 12 -7.67 7.27 28.21
CA GLY A 12 -7.02 8.02 27.15
C GLY A 12 -5.58 8.35 27.53
N HIS A 13 -4.63 7.71 26.87
CA HIS A 13 -3.27 8.25 26.77
C HIS A 13 -3.28 9.48 25.85
N GLY A 14 -2.86 10.62 26.38
CA GLY A 14 -2.00 11.57 25.65
C GLY A 14 -2.64 12.54 24.65
N SER A 15 -3.44 13.48 25.13
CA SER A 15 -3.48 14.94 24.82
C SER A 15 -3.10 15.58 23.45
N SER A 16 -2.85 14.87 22.34
CA SER A 16 -2.51 15.48 21.03
C SER A 16 -3.50 15.19 19.89
N ASP A 17 -4.48 14.30 20.12
CA ASP A 17 -5.44 13.91 19.08
C ASP A 17 -6.43 15.04 18.73
N ASN A 18 -6.68 15.98 19.64
CA ASN A 18 -7.79 16.93 19.51
C ASN A 18 -7.61 18.01 18.42
N GLU A 19 -6.38 18.50 18.17
CA GLU A 19 -6.18 19.59 17.19
C GLU A 19 -6.35 19.12 15.74
N ASN A 20 -5.95 17.87 15.44
CA ASN A 20 -6.12 17.28 14.10
C ASN A 20 -7.54 16.75 13.85
N LEU A 21 -8.31 16.51 14.91
CA LEU A 21 -9.69 16.03 14.81
C LEU A 21 -10.67 17.16 14.42
N ALA A 22 -10.38 18.40 14.83
CA ALA A 22 -11.22 19.57 14.53
C ALA A 22 -11.21 19.94 13.02
N ALA A 23 -10.08 19.74 12.34
CA ALA A 23 -9.90 20.11 10.93
C ALA A 23 -10.88 19.42 9.95
N PHE A 24 -11.46 18.28 10.34
CA PHE A 24 -12.40 17.52 9.53
C PHE A 24 -13.85 17.62 10.03
N GLU A 25 -14.12 18.33 11.13
CA GLU A 25 -15.49 18.51 11.64
C GLU A 25 -16.34 19.36 10.69
N ASP A 26 -15.74 20.34 10.03
CA ASP A 26 -16.44 21.31 9.17
C ASP A 26 -16.80 20.77 7.78
N ILE A 27 -16.49 19.50 7.49
CA ILE A 27 -16.71 18.89 6.17
C ILE A 27 -17.77 17.81 6.28
N ASP A 28 -18.98 18.09 5.82
CA ASP A 28 -20.08 17.12 5.89
C ASP A 28 -19.82 15.87 5.04
N ASP A 29 -19.17 16.01 3.88
CA ASP A 29 -18.92 14.89 2.97
C ASP A 29 -17.76 13.97 3.44
N PRO A 30 -18.04 12.70 3.80
CA PRO A 30 -17.02 11.75 4.22
C PRO A 30 -16.01 11.43 3.12
N ARG A 31 -16.40 11.47 1.83
CA ARG A 31 -15.49 11.19 0.72
C ARG A 31 -14.46 12.31 0.60
N ARG A 32 -14.88 13.56 0.72
CA ARG A 32 -14.01 14.74 0.72
C ARG A 32 -13.05 14.76 1.91
N ARG A 33 -13.51 14.37 3.10
CA ARG A 33 -12.64 14.19 4.28
C ARG A 33 -11.54 13.16 4.05
N ILE A 34 -11.89 12.00 3.47
CA ILE A 34 -10.90 10.96 3.12
C ILE A 34 -9.89 11.51 2.12
N GLN A 35 -10.35 12.24 1.10
CA GLN A 35 -9.49 12.80 0.06
C GLN A 35 -8.45 13.77 0.63
N LEU A 36 -8.87 14.73 1.46
CA LEU A 36 -7.95 15.70 2.07
C LEU A 36 -6.91 15.04 2.98
N ALA A 37 -7.35 14.10 3.82
CA ALA A 37 -6.44 13.36 4.68
C ALA A 37 -5.49 12.44 3.88
N LEU A 38 -5.92 11.94 2.72
CA LEU A 38 -5.07 11.20 1.79
C LEU A 38 -4.04 12.12 1.13
N ASP A 39 -4.42 13.32 0.72
CA ASP A 39 -3.51 14.30 0.14
C ASP A 39 -2.43 14.72 1.16
N GLU A 40 -2.79 14.88 2.44
CA GLU A 40 -1.82 15.07 3.52
C GLU A 40 -0.84 13.87 3.66
N LEU A 41 -1.33 12.62 3.53
CA LEU A 41 -0.44 11.45 3.51
C LEU A 41 0.49 11.45 2.29
N TYR A 42 0.08 12.04 1.16
CA TYR A 42 0.92 12.20 -0.03
C TYR A 42 1.97 13.30 0.12
N GLN A 43 1.77 14.26 1.02
CA GLN A 43 2.78 15.28 1.33
C GLN A 43 3.96 14.69 2.12
N LEU A 44 3.75 13.62 2.89
CA LEU A 44 4.81 12.92 3.62
C LEU A 44 5.66 12.07 2.66
N ASN A 45 6.78 12.58 2.18
CA ASN A 45 7.65 11.91 1.21
C ASN A 45 9.03 11.55 1.79
N THR A 46 9.42 12.16 2.91
CA THR A 46 10.71 11.91 3.55
C THR A 46 10.57 11.23 4.90
N LYS A 47 11.63 10.54 5.34
CA LYS A 47 11.66 9.90 6.66
C LYS A 47 11.49 10.92 7.80
N ALA A 48 12.10 12.10 7.68
CA ALA A 48 12.00 13.16 8.67
C ALA A 48 10.56 13.69 8.81
N GLU A 49 9.82 13.81 7.70
CA GLU A 49 8.40 14.20 7.72
C GLU A 49 7.53 13.13 8.37
N ILE A 50 7.83 11.85 8.13
CA ILE A 50 7.12 10.72 8.76
C ILE A 50 7.39 10.72 10.27
N ASP A 51 8.63 10.90 10.69
CA ASP A 51 9.00 10.95 12.11
C ASP A 51 8.35 12.18 12.79
N ALA A 52 8.34 13.34 12.13
CA ALA A 52 7.61 14.52 12.61
C ALA A 52 6.10 14.24 12.72
N ALA A 53 5.49 13.58 11.73
CA ALA A 53 4.10 13.17 11.77
C ALA A 53 3.81 12.20 12.94
N LEU A 54 4.69 11.23 13.19
CA LEU A 54 4.60 10.33 14.35
C LEU A 54 4.63 11.11 15.67
N THR A 55 5.52 12.10 15.81
CA THR A 55 5.57 12.94 17.03
C THR A 55 4.33 13.79 17.23
N ARG A 56 3.65 14.18 16.14
CA ARG A 56 2.34 14.87 16.17
C ARG A 56 1.16 13.93 16.48
N GLY A 57 1.42 12.64 16.69
CA GLY A 57 0.39 11.64 16.99
C GLY A 57 -0.34 11.08 15.77
N LEU A 58 0.17 11.28 14.54
CA LEU A 58 -0.46 10.69 13.36
C LEU A 58 -0.36 9.16 13.38
N GLN A 59 -1.53 8.53 13.32
CA GLN A 59 -1.63 7.07 13.29
C GLN A 59 -1.63 6.55 11.85
N PHE A 60 -0.55 5.87 11.45
CA PHE A 60 -0.38 5.22 10.14
C PHE A 60 -1.10 3.87 10.02
N SER A 61 -2.25 3.73 10.68
CA SER A 61 -3.13 2.56 10.57
C SER A 61 -4.44 2.94 9.92
N HIS A 62 -5.12 1.99 9.28
CA HIS A 62 -6.43 2.24 8.68
C HIS A 62 -7.47 2.71 9.69
N GLU A 63 -7.44 2.13 10.89
CA GLU A 63 -8.38 2.48 11.95
C GLU A 63 -8.04 3.84 12.56
N GLY A 64 -6.76 4.14 12.77
CA GLY A 64 -6.30 5.45 13.23
C GLY A 64 -6.61 6.55 12.21
N PHE A 65 -6.39 6.28 10.93
CA PHE A 65 -6.77 7.16 9.84
C PHE A 65 -8.28 7.41 9.83
N ALA A 66 -9.11 6.36 9.86
CA ALA A 66 -10.56 6.48 9.89
C ALA A 66 -11.08 7.24 11.13
N LYS A 67 -10.47 7.01 12.30
CA LYS A 67 -10.77 7.75 13.54
C LYS A 67 -10.46 9.24 13.40
N ARG A 68 -9.29 9.57 12.82
CA ARG A 68 -8.88 10.96 12.59
C ARG A 68 -9.87 11.74 11.73
N ILE A 69 -10.37 11.13 10.66
CA ILE A 69 -11.35 11.77 9.76
C ILE A 69 -12.81 11.59 10.20
N ARG A 70 -13.06 10.92 11.33
CA ARG A 70 -14.40 10.57 11.84
C ARG A 70 -15.30 9.85 10.83
N VAL A 71 -14.69 9.03 9.98
CA VAL A 71 -15.44 8.17 9.05
C VAL A 71 -15.55 6.78 9.67
N GLY A 72 -16.77 6.26 9.75
CA GLY A 72 -17.00 4.90 10.24
C GLY A 72 -16.24 3.87 9.39
N THR A 73 -15.62 2.87 10.03
CA THR A 73 -14.80 1.85 9.35
C THR A 73 -15.56 1.12 8.24
N GLY A 74 -16.87 0.92 8.41
CA GLY A 74 -17.76 0.36 7.38
C GLY A 74 -17.89 1.28 6.16
N THR A 75 -18.20 2.55 6.37
CA THR A 75 -18.31 3.57 5.32
C THR A 75 -16.98 3.78 4.59
N PHE A 76 -15.86 3.77 5.33
CA PHE A 76 -14.54 3.89 4.73
C PHE A 76 -14.20 2.70 3.84
N ARG A 77 -14.46 1.48 4.32
CA ARG A 77 -14.07 0.26 3.60
C ARG A 77 -15.04 -0.15 2.48
N VAL A 78 -16.34 0.08 2.66
CA VAL A 78 -17.38 -0.42 1.76
C VAL A 78 -17.86 0.66 0.81
N THR A 79 -18.15 1.87 1.30
CA THR A 79 -18.71 2.95 0.49
C THR A 79 -17.65 3.71 -0.30
N ASN A 80 -16.43 3.82 0.24
CA ASN A 80 -15.29 4.50 -0.40
C ASN A 80 -14.11 3.54 -0.58
N SER A 81 -14.39 2.35 -1.11
CA SER A 81 -13.40 1.29 -1.29
C SER A 81 -12.22 1.70 -2.16
N ASP A 82 -12.47 2.55 -3.16
CA ASP A 82 -11.45 3.13 -4.05
C ASP A 82 -10.43 3.99 -3.28
N LEU A 83 -10.92 4.87 -2.41
CA LEU A 83 -10.06 5.71 -1.56
C LEU A 83 -9.38 4.89 -0.46
N PHE A 84 -10.06 3.87 0.06
CA PHE A 84 -9.49 2.94 1.03
C PHE A 84 -8.25 2.23 0.48
N GLU A 85 -8.29 1.78 -0.77
CA GLU A 85 -7.14 1.16 -1.44
C GLU A 85 -6.00 2.16 -1.64
N LYS A 86 -6.28 3.38 -2.07
CA LYS A 86 -5.27 4.44 -2.19
C LYS A 86 -4.59 4.75 -0.85
N VAL A 87 -5.36 4.86 0.23
CA VAL A 87 -4.81 5.03 1.59
C VAL A 87 -3.96 3.82 1.98
N ARG A 88 -4.41 2.59 1.69
CA ARG A 88 -3.64 1.36 1.97
C ARG A 88 -2.29 1.38 1.30
N ASP A 89 -2.28 1.67 0.01
CA ASP A 89 -1.09 1.61 -0.81
C ASP A 89 -0.14 2.75 -0.43
N ARG A 90 -0.67 3.94 -0.15
CA ARG A 90 0.15 5.05 0.37
C ARG A 90 0.78 4.71 1.72
N LEU A 91 0.04 4.13 2.66
CA LEU A 91 0.60 3.69 3.94
C LEU A 91 1.72 2.65 3.76
N LEU A 92 1.59 1.72 2.80
CA LEU A 92 2.67 0.76 2.48
C LEU A 92 3.92 1.44 1.92
N VAL A 93 3.76 2.47 1.09
CA VAL A 93 4.88 3.28 0.59
C VAL A 93 5.57 4.01 1.73
N LEU A 94 4.81 4.62 2.64
CA LEU A 94 5.36 5.31 3.81
C LEU A 94 6.14 4.35 4.72
N GLU A 95 5.69 3.10 4.89
CA GLU A 95 6.45 2.08 5.62
C GLU A 95 7.82 1.78 4.96
N ARG A 96 7.88 1.76 3.63
CA ARG A 96 9.14 1.59 2.90
C ARG A 96 10.06 2.80 3.08
N VAL A 97 9.50 4.01 2.99
CA VAL A 97 10.26 5.26 3.16
C VAL A 97 10.81 5.39 4.58
N ALA A 98 10.02 5.00 5.60
CA ALA A 98 10.47 5.01 6.98
C ALA A 98 11.49 3.91 7.29
N GLY A 99 11.55 2.85 6.47
CA GLY A 99 12.39 1.67 6.70
C GLY A 99 11.94 0.83 7.90
N GLN A 100 10.74 1.07 8.42
CA GLN A 100 10.16 0.38 9.57
C GLN A 100 8.64 0.24 9.43
N ARG A 101 8.07 -0.74 10.13
CA ARG A 101 6.60 -0.93 10.15
C ARG A 101 5.95 0.21 10.93
N LEU A 102 5.33 1.14 10.21
CA LEU A 102 4.55 2.25 10.76
C LEU A 102 3.16 1.81 11.21
N ARG A 103 2.62 0.73 10.63
CA ARG A 103 1.42 0.08 11.16
C ARG A 103 1.75 -0.50 12.52
N GLY A 104 1.39 0.23 13.58
CA GLY A 104 1.43 -0.24 14.94
C GLY A 104 0.82 -1.64 15.04
N GLN A 105 1.44 -2.50 15.85
CA GLN A 105 1.03 -3.86 16.16
C GLN A 105 -0.32 -3.92 16.91
N ALA A 106 -1.37 -3.28 16.39
CA ALA A 106 -2.73 -3.46 16.86
C ALA A 106 -3.27 -4.78 16.30
N ALA A 107 -2.82 -5.88 16.93
CA ALA A 107 -3.47 -7.20 17.06
C ALA A 107 -2.47 -8.37 17.08
N LYS A 108 -1.54 -8.41 18.05
CA LYS A 108 -1.23 -9.68 18.73
C LYS A 108 -2.30 -9.98 19.80
N GLY A 109 -3.57 -9.78 19.45
CA GLY A 109 -4.71 -10.31 20.19
C GLY A 109 -5.22 -11.50 19.41
N LYS A 110 -5.21 -12.69 20.02
CA LYS A 110 -5.65 -13.97 19.46
C LYS A 110 -6.93 -13.80 18.62
N SER A 111 -6.78 -13.66 17.31
CA SER A 111 -7.89 -13.71 16.37
C SER A 111 -8.28 -15.18 16.25
N ARG A 112 -9.29 -15.56 17.03
CA ARG A 112 -10.05 -16.81 16.88
C ARG A 112 -10.39 -16.97 15.39
N PRO A 113 -10.10 -18.11 14.75
CA PRO A 113 -10.25 -18.24 13.31
C PRO A 113 -11.74 -18.28 12.95
N GLN A 114 -12.28 -17.15 12.48
CA GLN A 114 -13.53 -17.18 11.71
C GLN A 114 -13.17 -17.39 10.24
N GLU A 115 -12.78 -18.62 9.95
CA GLU A 115 -12.74 -19.22 8.62
C GLU A 115 -14.19 -19.56 8.26
N SER A 116 -14.81 -18.89 7.28
CA SER A 116 -15.06 -19.52 5.98
C SER A 116 -15.94 -18.57 5.16
N ARG A 117 -15.40 -18.06 4.05
CA ARG A 117 -16.09 -17.58 2.82
C ARG A 117 -15.21 -16.61 2.01
N THR A 118 -14.38 -15.78 2.65
CA THR A 118 -13.46 -14.86 1.94
C THR A 118 -12.09 -15.47 1.62
N LYS A 119 -11.71 -16.58 2.26
CA LYS A 119 -10.45 -17.30 1.95
C LYS A 119 -10.48 -18.06 0.63
N SER A 120 -11.67 -18.48 0.15
CA SER A 120 -11.78 -19.16 -1.14
C SER A 120 -11.51 -18.19 -2.30
N ILE A 121 -12.12 -17.00 -2.29
CA ILE A 121 -11.94 -16.00 -3.35
C ILE A 121 -10.50 -15.45 -3.39
N ARG A 122 -9.91 -15.12 -2.24
CA ARG A 122 -8.51 -14.63 -2.18
C ARG A 122 -7.48 -15.71 -2.56
N LYS A 123 -7.70 -16.98 -2.20
CA LYS A 123 -6.78 -18.06 -2.63
C LYS A 123 -6.86 -18.29 -4.13
N VAL A 124 -8.05 -18.19 -4.74
CA VAL A 124 -8.21 -18.33 -6.19
C VAL A 124 -7.57 -17.16 -6.94
N GLN A 125 -7.77 -15.91 -6.49
CA GLN A 125 -7.14 -14.73 -7.10
C GLN A 125 -5.61 -14.72 -6.96
N VAL A 126 -5.07 -15.04 -5.78
CA VAL A 126 -3.61 -15.12 -5.59
C VAL A 126 -3.02 -16.29 -6.40
N SER A 127 -3.78 -17.38 -6.60
CA SER A 127 -3.36 -18.50 -7.44
C SER A 127 -3.39 -18.14 -8.93
N SER A 128 -4.37 -17.36 -9.40
CA SER A 128 -4.44 -16.93 -10.80
C SER A 128 -3.40 -15.86 -11.12
N GLU A 129 -3.24 -14.86 -10.24
CA GLU A 129 -2.20 -13.82 -10.36
C GLU A 129 -0.79 -14.43 -10.26
N GLY A 130 -0.60 -15.43 -9.38
CA GLY A 130 0.67 -16.15 -9.26
C GLY A 130 1.01 -16.95 -10.52
N ALA A 131 0.03 -17.62 -11.13
CA ALA A 131 0.22 -18.36 -12.37
C ALA A 131 0.50 -17.42 -13.56
N GLU A 132 -0.18 -16.28 -13.62
CA GLU A 132 0.05 -15.27 -14.65
C GLU A 132 1.42 -14.62 -14.52
N LEU A 133 1.86 -14.29 -13.30
CA LEU A 133 3.22 -13.79 -13.05
C LEU A 133 4.30 -14.81 -13.41
N GLN A 134 4.07 -16.10 -13.18
CA GLN A 134 5.01 -17.15 -13.59
C GLN A 134 5.09 -17.26 -15.12
N ARG A 135 3.95 -17.20 -15.81
CA ARG A 135 3.92 -17.19 -17.29
C ARG A 135 4.64 -15.98 -17.86
N LEU A 136 4.33 -14.78 -17.37
CA LEU A 136 4.99 -13.54 -17.80
C LEU A 136 6.50 -13.57 -17.52
N ARG A 137 6.93 -14.16 -16.40
CA ARG A 137 8.36 -14.34 -16.10
C ARG A 137 9.04 -15.29 -17.07
N GLU A 138 8.42 -16.41 -17.41
CA GLU A 138 8.99 -17.34 -18.38
C GLU A 138 9.00 -16.74 -19.79
N GLU A 139 7.95 -16.04 -20.18
CA GLU A 139 7.91 -15.32 -21.46
C GLU A 139 9.01 -14.27 -21.54
N ASN A 140 9.21 -13.49 -20.47
CA ASN A 140 10.30 -12.52 -20.40
C ASN A 140 11.67 -13.19 -20.46
N ARG A 141 11.83 -14.39 -19.89
CA ARG A 141 13.06 -15.18 -19.95
C ARG A 141 13.33 -15.65 -21.39
N ILE A 142 12.31 -16.16 -22.08
CA ILE A 142 12.41 -16.61 -23.48
C ILE A 142 12.75 -15.42 -24.38
N GLN A 143 12.07 -14.28 -24.22
CA GLN A 143 12.35 -13.06 -24.98
C GLN A 143 13.79 -12.58 -24.78
N LYS A 144 14.30 -12.61 -23.56
CA LYS A 144 15.72 -12.29 -23.29
C LYS A 144 16.67 -13.25 -23.99
N GLN A 145 16.38 -14.54 -23.99
CA GLN A 145 17.21 -15.53 -24.68
C GLN A 145 17.19 -15.30 -26.20
N LEU A 146 16.03 -15.04 -26.79
CA LEU A 146 15.91 -14.73 -28.21
C LEU A 146 16.69 -13.46 -28.59
N LEU A 147 16.65 -12.43 -27.73
CA LEU A 147 17.41 -11.21 -27.96
C LEU A 147 18.92 -11.48 -27.93
N ILE A 148 19.40 -12.29 -26.99
CA ILE A 148 20.81 -12.69 -26.92
C ILE A 148 21.21 -13.44 -28.20
N ASN A 149 20.44 -14.45 -28.59
CA ASN A 149 20.72 -15.22 -29.80
C ASN A 149 20.73 -14.33 -31.05
N ALA A 150 19.78 -13.40 -31.18
CA ALA A 150 19.75 -12.45 -32.29
C ALA A 150 20.96 -11.50 -32.28
N GLN A 151 21.42 -11.07 -31.10
CA GLN A 151 22.64 -10.27 -30.98
C GLN A 151 23.88 -11.04 -31.41
N GLU A 152 23.99 -12.32 -31.03
CA GLU A 152 25.07 -13.21 -31.46
C GLU A 152 25.05 -13.41 -32.97
N GLU A 153 23.89 -13.66 -33.57
CA GLU A 153 23.74 -13.79 -35.03
C GLU A 153 24.14 -12.51 -35.76
N ILE A 154 23.73 -11.34 -35.27
CA ILE A 154 24.13 -10.05 -35.83
C ILE A 154 25.65 -9.89 -35.75
N LEU A 155 26.26 -10.20 -34.61
CA LEU A 155 27.70 -10.07 -34.41
C LEU A 155 28.48 -10.99 -35.37
N ASP A 156 28.03 -12.23 -35.53
CA ASP A 156 28.59 -13.19 -36.49
C ASP A 156 28.47 -12.70 -37.93
N LEU A 157 27.32 -12.12 -38.30
CA LEU A 157 27.13 -11.56 -39.63
C LEU A 157 28.02 -10.33 -39.86
N VAL A 158 28.17 -9.46 -38.86
CA VAL A 158 29.05 -8.29 -38.93
C VAL A 158 30.51 -8.72 -39.09
N LEU A 159 30.96 -9.75 -38.35
CA LEU A 159 32.30 -10.31 -38.49
C LEU A 159 32.54 -10.93 -39.87
N LYS A 160 31.57 -11.69 -40.40
CA LYS A 160 31.66 -12.25 -41.76
C LYS A 160 31.74 -11.14 -42.81
N LEU A 161 30.95 -10.08 -42.66
CA LEU A 161 30.98 -8.92 -43.56
C LEU A 161 32.30 -8.15 -43.46
N SER A 162 32.83 -7.91 -42.26
CA SER A 162 34.11 -7.21 -42.08
C SER A 162 35.28 -7.97 -42.72
N MET A 163 35.29 -9.30 -42.56
CA MET A 163 36.26 -10.19 -43.21
C MET A 163 36.13 -10.16 -44.74
N ALA A 164 34.90 -10.23 -45.27
CA ALA A 164 34.64 -10.18 -46.71
C ALA A 164 35.04 -8.84 -47.34
N LEU A 165 34.89 -7.74 -46.60
CA LEU A 165 35.21 -6.39 -47.04
C LEU A 165 36.66 -5.98 -46.76
N LYS A 166 37.49 -6.86 -46.17
CA LYS A 166 38.88 -6.57 -45.71
C LYS A 166 38.99 -5.28 -44.89
N LEU A 167 37.96 -4.96 -44.12
CA LEU A 167 37.98 -3.79 -43.25
C LEU A 167 38.83 -4.14 -42.01
N PRO A 168 39.78 -3.29 -41.58
CA PRO A 168 40.54 -3.55 -40.36
C PRO A 168 39.58 -3.56 -39.16
N ASN A 169 39.66 -4.62 -38.34
CA ASN A 169 38.85 -4.78 -37.14
C ASN A 169 39.04 -3.57 -36.21
N ILE A 170 37.93 -2.93 -35.81
CA ILE A 170 37.87 -1.89 -34.76
C ILE A 170 37.45 -2.55 -33.46
#